data_AF-A0A2G9HLH0-F1
#
_entry.id   AF-A0A2G9HLH0-F1
#
_cell.length_a   1.000
_cell.length_b   1.000
_cell.length_c   1.000
_cell.angle_alpha   90.00
_cell.angle_beta   90.00
_cell.angle_gamma   90.00
#
_symmetry.space_group_name_H-M   'P 1'
#
loop_
_entity.id
_entity.type
_entity.pdbx_description
1 polymer ?
#
loop_
_entity_poly.entity_id
_entity_poly.type
_entity_poly.pdbx_seq_one_letter_code
_entity_poly.pdbx_strand_id
1 'polypeptide(L)'
;MVPPPPPPLPLLSGHLIPQSYLKFILLFLLLFFSDTILSQFVIDDLPGFPGKLPFRLETGYVGVGEGEEVQLFYYFIEPEGSPQYDPLILWLTGGPSCSGLSGLLYEIGPLTFDYANAGGSIPALVLNSYSWTKV
;
A
#
# COMPACT_ATOMS: atom_id res chain seq x y z
N MET A 1 -0.47 66.11 49.53
CA MET A 1 -1.50 65.51 48.65
C MET A 1 -0.87 64.27 48.02
N VAL A 2 -1.39 63.08 48.33
CA VAL A 2 -0.91 61.82 47.74
C VAL A 2 -1.77 61.52 46.51
N PRO A 3 -1.19 61.19 45.36
CA PRO A 3 -1.97 60.88 44.16
C PRO A 3 -2.78 59.58 44.36
N PRO A 4 -3.99 59.49 43.78
CA PRO A 4 -4.82 58.31 43.91
C PRO A 4 -4.16 57.09 43.24
N PRO A 5 -4.38 55.88 43.79
CA PRO A 5 -3.79 54.66 43.24
C PRO A 5 -4.34 54.37 41.83
N PRO A 6 -3.51 53.77 40.94
CA PRO A 6 -3.94 53.40 39.61
C PRO A 6 -5.02 52.30 39.65
N PRO A 7 -5.94 52.27 38.66
CA PRO A 7 -6.96 51.24 38.59
C PRO A 7 -6.35 49.86 38.32
N PRO A 8 -6.94 48.78 38.85
CA PRO A 8 -6.45 47.43 38.62
C PRO A 8 -6.60 47.03 37.15
N LEU A 9 -5.56 46.40 36.60
CA LEU A 9 -5.58 45.82 35.26
C LEU A 9 -6.61 44.68 35.18
N PRO A 10 -7.32 44.51 34.05
CA PRO A 10 -8.27 43.42 33.89
C PRO A 10 -7.51 42.08 33.85
N LEU A 11 -7.83 41.20 34.79
CA LEU A 11 -7.39 39.81 34.78
C LEU A 11 -8.00 39.13 33.55
N LEU A 12 -7.16 38.70 32.62
CA LEU A 12 -7.57 37.88 31.48
C LEU A 12 -8.15 36.58 32.02
N SER A 13 -9.48 36.47 32.05
CA SER A 13 -10.13 35.23 32.46
C SER A 13 -9.83 34.18 31.41
N GLY A 14 -8.93 33.26 31.75
CA GLY A 14 -8.68 32.07 30.95
C GLY A 14 -9.98 31.29 30.85
N HIS A 15 -10.69 31.46 29.73
CA HIS A 15 -11.82 30.62 29.38
C HIS A 15 -11.26 29.23 29.08
N LEU A 16 -11.20 28.40 30.12
CA LEU A 16 -10.96 26.98 30.00
C LEU A 16 -12.05 26.42 29.08
N ILE A 17 -11.62 25.82 27.96
CA ILE A 17 -12.50 25.20 26.98
C ILE A 17 -13.37 24.17 27.74
N PRO A 18 -14.71 24.23 27.64
CA PRO A 18 -15.58 23.30 28.35
C PRO A 18 -15.24 21.86 27.96
N GLN A 19 -15.25 20.95 28.93
CA GLN A 19 -14.94 19.52 28.72
C GLN A 19 -15.76 18.86 27.59
N SER A 20 -16.97 19.35 27.33
CA SER A 20 -17.80 18.91 26.20
C SER A 20 -17.15 19.24 24.85
N TYR A 21 -16.62 20.46 24.69
CA TYR A 21 -15.92 20.88 23.47
C TYR A 21 -14.65 20.09 23.24
N LEU A 22 -13.90 19.74 24.31
CA LEU A 22 -12.71 18.89 24.18
C LEU A 22 -13.05 17.51 23.59
N LYS A 23 -14.17 16.91 24.00
CA LYS A 23 -14.64 15.63 23.42
C LYS A 23 -15.06 15.76 21.96
N PHE A 24 -15.76 16.85 21.60
CA PHE A 24 -16.11 17.11 20.20
C PHE A 24 -14.88 17.36 19.33
N ILE A 25 -13.89 18.09 19.84
CA ILE A 25 -12.60 18.30 19.16
C ILE A 25 -11.86 16.97 19.02
N LEU A 26 -11.80 16.13 20.06
CA LEU A 26 -11.14 14.82 20.00
C LEU A 26 -11.83 13.88 18.99
N LEU A 27 -13.17 13.86 18.96
CA LEU A 27 -13.96 13.08 18.00
C LEU A 27 -13.74 13.58 16.56
N PHE A 28 -13.71 14.90 16.37
CA PHE A 28 -13.47 15.52 15.07
C PHE A 28 -12.03 15.24 14.58
N LEU A 29 -11.04 15.27 15.48
CA LEU A 29 -9.67 14.86 15.17
C LEU A 29 -9.59 13.37 14.83
N LEU A 30 -10.26 12.49 15.58
CA LEU A 30 -10.31 11.05 15.27
C LEU A 30 -10.91 10.78 13.88
N LEU A 31 -11.97 11.49 13.51
CA LEU A 31 -12.59 11.39 12.18
C LEU A 31 -11.70 11.97 11.07
N PHE A 32 -10.90 13.01 11.36
CA PHE A 32 -9.95 13.60 10.41
C PHE A 32 -8.66 12.79 10.24
N PHE A 33 -8.21 12.09 11.27
CA PHE A 33 -7.03 11.19 11.25
C PHE A 33 -7.40 9.72 11.03
N SER A 34 -8.63 9.46 10.60
CA SER A 34 -9.03 8.14 10.11
C SER A 34 -8.41 7.94 8.73
N ASP A 35 -7.09 7.83 8.66
CA ASP A 35 -6.42 7.34 7.47
C ASP A 35 -6.84 5.88 7.30
N THR A 36 -7.60 5.59 6.26
CA THR A 36 -7.76 4.22 5.79
C THR A 36 -6.40 3.74 5.32
N ILE A 37 -5.67 3.00 6.15
CA ILE A 37 -4.37 2.42 5.79
C ILE A 37 -4.63 1.36 4.72
N LEU A 38 -4.39 1.72 3.46
CA LEU A 38 -4.41 0.78 2.36
C LEU A 38 -3.02 0.13 2.30
N SER A 39 -2.94 -1.18 2.55
CA SER A 39 -1.68 -1.94 2.51
C SER A 39 -1.29 -2.27 1.06
N GLN A 40 -1.34 -1.29 0.17
CA GLN A 40 -0.93 -1.44 -1.22
C GLN A 40 0.37 -0.68 -1.47
N PHE A 41 1.27 -1.28 -2.24
CA PHE A 41 2.58 -0.73 -2.55
C PHE A 41 2.92 -0.99 -4.01
N VAL A 42 3.20 0.09 -4.73
CA VAL A 42 3.67 0.03 -6.12
C VAL A 42 5.18 -0.17 -6.11
N ILE A 43 5.63 -1.21 -6.81
CA ILE A 43 7.02 -1.61 -6.94
C ILE A 43 7.56 -1.06 -8.26
N ASP A 44 8.56 -0.17 -8.18
CA ASP A 44 9.23 0.39 -9.36
C ASP A 44 10.46 -0.42 -9.79
N ASP A 45 11.10 -1.13 -8.86
CA ASP A 45 12.32 -1.90 -9.10
C ASP A 45 12.36 -3.16 -8.22
N LEU A 46 13.01 -4.21 -8.71
CA LEU A 46 13.19 -5.47 -8.01
C LEU A 46 14.67 -5.86 -7.99
N PRO A 47 15.18 -6.36 -6.85
CA PRO A 47 16.49 -6.99 -6.81
C PRO A 47 16.57 -8.11 -7.86
N GLY A 48 17.64 -8.10 -8.66
CA GLY A 48 17.85 -9.09 -9.71
C GLY A 48 17.29 -8.70 -11.08
N PHE A 49 16.46 -7.65 -11.18
CA PHE A 49 16.06 -7.09 -12.47
C PHE A 49 16.92 -5.86 -12.83
N PRO A 50 17.42 -5.74 -14.07
CA PRO A 50 18.22 -4.59 -14.46
C PRO A 50 17.36 -3.33 -14.66
N GLY A 51 17.41 -2.42 -13.69
CA GLY A 51 16.75 -1.11 -13.76
C GLY A 51 15.30 -1.13 -13.27
N LYS A 52 14.49 -0.17 -13.76
CA LYS A 52 13.07 -0.07 -13.41
C LYS A 52 12.24 -1.10 -14.15
N LEU A 53 11.18 -1.59 -13.50
CA LEU A 53 10.20 -2.46 -14.14
C LEU A 53 9.51 -1.72 -15.31
N PRO A 54 9.37 -2.35 -16.47
CA PRO A 54 8.71 -1.75 -17.63
C PRO A 54 7.17 -1.85 -17.56
N PHE A 55 6.64 -2.38 -16.46
CA PHE A 55 5.21 -2.54 -16.20
C PHE A 55 4.92 -2.12 -14.75
N ARG A 56 3.66 -1.77 -14.46
CA ARG A 56 3.24 -1.43 -13.10
C ARG A 56 2.96 -2.69 -12.31
N LEU A 57 3.77 -2.94 -11.28
CA LEU A 57 3.57 -3.99 -10.29
C LEU A 57 3.08 -3.37 -8.99
N GLU A 58 1.94 -3.82 -8.51
CA GLU A 58 1.39 -3.48 -7.21
C GLU A 58 1.33 -4.74 -6.34
N THR A 59 1.63 -4.58 -5.05
CA THR A 59 1.56 -5.65 -4.07
C THR A 59 0.79 -5.17 -2.85
N GLY A 60 0.14 -6.09 -2.15
CA GLY A 60 -0.57 -5.71 -0.93
C GLY A 60 -1.30 -6.86 -0.28
N TYR A 61 -2.17 -6.52 0.66
CA TYR A 61 -3.03 -7.47 1.37
C TYR A 61 -4.50 -7.16 1.15
N VAL A 62 -5.30 -8.21 0.98
CA VAL A 62 -6.76 -8.16 0.93
C VAL A 62 -7.33 -8.98 2.08
N GLY A 63 -8.17 -8.36 2.89
CA GLY A 63 -8.91 -9.01 3.97
C GLY A 63 -10.01 -9.92 3.44
N VAL A 64 -10.14 -11.10 4.03
CA VAL A 64 -11.15 -12.11 3.68
C VAL A 64 -11.84 -12.60 4.95
N GLY A 65 -13.18 -12.72 4.87
CA GLY A 65 -14.06 -13.04 5.99
C GLY A 65 -14.81 -11.82 6.51
N GLU A 66 -15.86 -12.03 7.32
CA GLU A 66 -16.72 -10.94 7.83
C GLU A 66 -15.94 -9.88 8.63
N GLY A 67 -14.91 -10.32 9.36
CA GLY A 67 -14.02 -9.45 10.12
C GLY A 67 -12.63 -9.25 9.52
N GLU A 68 -12.43 -9.58 8.24
CA GLU A 68 -11.10 -9.54 7.59
C GLU A 68 -10.01 -10.33 8.35
N GLU A 69 -10.41 -11.44 8.95
CA GLU A 69 -9.57 -12.24 9.85
C GLU A 69 -8.38 -12.89 9.14
N VAL A 70 -8.52 -13.10 7.82
CA VAL A 70 -7.46 -13.63 6.96
C VAL A 70 -7.01 -12.54 6.01
N GLN A 71 -5.70 -12.31 5.95
CA GLN A 71 -5.10 -11.33 5.04
C GLN A 71 -4.34 -12.07 3.93
N LEU A 72 -4.83 -11.98 2.70
CA LEU A 72 -4.22 -12.60 1.53
C LEU A 72 -3.27 -11.62 0.85
N PHE A 73 -1.99 -12.01 0.73
CA PHE A 73 -1.02 -11.25 -0.05
C PHE A 73 -1.26 -11.43 -1.56
N TYR A 74 -1.18 -10.36 -2.34
CA TYR A 74 -1.35 -10.39 -3.79
C TYR A 74 -0.19 -9.72 -4.55
N TYR A 75 -0.05 -10.14 -5.81
CA TYR A 75 0.72 -9.43 -6.84
C TYR A 75 -0.27 -9.03 -7.96
N PHE A 76 -0.39 -7.74 -8.23
CA PHE A 76 -1.21 -7.21 -9.30
C PHE A 76 -0.31 -6.54 -10.34
N ILE A 77 -0.47 -6.92 -11.61
CA ILE A 77 0.32 -6.38 -12.70
C ILE A 77 -0.65 -5.80 -13.72
N GLU A 78 -0.49 -4.53 -14.05
CA GLU A 78 -1.30 -3.92 -15.10
C GLU A 78 -0.99 -4.52 -16.48
N PRO A 79 -1.99 -4.63 -17.37
CA PRO A 79 -1.78 -5.09 -18.74
C PRO A 79 -0.75 -4.22 -19.48
N GLU A 80 0.07 -4.85 -20.32
CA GLU A 80 1.01 -4.14 -21.20
C GLU A 80 0.28 -3.45 -22.38
N GLY A 81 -0.94 -3.88 -22.68
CA GLY A 81 -1.80 -3.36 -23.73
C GLY A 81 -2.57 -2.10 -23.32
N SER A 82 -3.90 -2.22 -23.24
CA SER A 82 -4.78 -1.12 -22.83
C SER A 82 -5.51 -1.48 -21.54
N PRO A 83 -4.99 -1.04 -20.37
CA PRO A 83 -5.56 -1.37 -19.06
C PRO A 83 -7.05 -1.07 -18.89
N GLN A 84 -7.61 -0.17 -19.70
CA GLN A 84 -9.03 0.20 -19.65
C GLN A 84 -9.96 -0.80 -20.36
N TYR A 85 -9.43 -1.55 -21.34
CA TYR A 85 -10.21 -2.48 -22.17
C TYR A 85 -9.84 -3.94 -21.93
N ASP A 86 -8.64 -4.18 -21.41
CA ASP A 86 -8.12 -5.52 -21.15
C ASP A 86 -8.81 -6.13 -19.90
N PRO A 87 -9.03 -7.46 -19.89
CA PRO A 87 -9.76 -8.12 -18.82
C PRO A 87 -8.96 -8.21 -17.51
N LEU A 88 -9.67 -8.28 -16.38
CA LEU A 88 -9.08 -8.67 -15.10
C LEU A 88 -9.00 -10.20 -15.01
N ILE A 89 -7.79 -10.74 -14.79
CA ILE A 89 -7.54 -12.17 -14.61
C ILE A 89 -7.11 -12.43 -13.17
N LEU A 90 -7.82 -13.31 -12.46
CA LEU A 90 -7.41 -13.84 -11.16
C LEU A 90 -6.73 -15.19 -11.36
N TRP A 91 -5.47 -15.30 -10.93
CA TRP A 91 -4.71 -16.55 -10.96
C TRP A 91 -4.50 -17.11 -9.56
N LEU A 92 -4.82 -18.38 -9.36
CA LEU A 92 -4.65 -19.10 -8.11
C LEU A 92 -3.83 -20.37 -8.36
N THR A 93 -2.65 -20.45 -7.77
CA THR A 93 -1.86 -21.68 -7.80
C THR A 93 -2.53 -22.74 -6.94
N GLY A 94 -2.63 -23.96 -7.46
CA GLY A 94 -3.28 -25.09 -6.80
C GLY A 94 -2.43 -25.83 -5.77
N GLY A 95 -2.72 -27.12 -5.57
CA GLY A 95 -2.26 -27.88 -4.41
C GLY A 95 -3.00 -27.44 -3.15
N PRO A 96 -2.53 -27.81 -1.95
CA PRO A 96 -2.73 -27.00 -0.78
C PRO A 96 -1.45 -26.19 -0.49
N SER A 97 -1.62 -24.90 -0.19
CA SER A 97 -0.56 -24.02 0.33
C SER A 97 0.57 -23.61 -0.63
N CYS A 98 0.52 -23.93 -1.92
CA CYS A 98 1.50 -23.40 -2.87
C CYS A 98 1.30 -21.89 -3.08
N SER A 99 2.39 -21.13 -3.13
CA SER A 99 2.33 -19.67 -3.29
C SER A 99 1.99 -19.28 -4.73
N GLY A 100 1.11 -18.29 -4.90
CA GLY A 100 0.85 -17.63 -6.19
C GLY A 100 2.08 -17.03 -6.85
N LEU A 101 3.15 -16.76 -6.08
CA LEU A 101 4.45 -16.33 -6.63
C LEU A 101 5.02 -17.34 -7.62
N SER A 102 4.73 -18.64 -7.44
CA SER A 102 5.17 -19.67 -8.38
C SER A 102 4.54 -19.50 -9.76
N GLY A 103 3.23 -19.21 -9.83
CA GLY A 103 2.54 -18.90 -11.08
C GLY A 103 3.09 -17.64 -11.75
N LEU A 104 3.47 -16.64 -10.93
CA LEU A 104 4.07 -15.41 -11.44
C LEU A 104 5.45 -15.65 -12.08
N LEU A 105 6.35 -16.41 -11.44
CA LEU A 105 7.74 -16.53 -11.90
C LEU A 105 8.02 -17.72 -12.83
N TYR A 106 7.22 -18.78 -12.73
CA TYR A 106 7.45 -20.03 -13.47
C TYR A 106 6.41 -20.31 -14.56
N GLU A 107 5.26 -19.64 -14.53
CA GLU A 107 4.15 -19.96 -15.43
C GLU A 107 3.80 -18.76 -16.32
N ILE A 108 3.02 -17.80 -15.81
CA ILE A 108 2.29 -16.83 -16.65
C ILE A 108 2.76 -15.38 -16.50
N GLY A 109 3.54 -15.06 -15.47
CA GLY A 109 3.90 -13.67 -15.17
C GLY A 109 4.96 -13.06 -16.10
N PRO A 110 5.20 -11.75 -15.98
CA PRO A 110 6.05 -10.96 -16.89
C PRO A 110 7.54 -11.13 -16.61
N LEU A 111 7.90 -11.79 -15.52
CA LEU A 111 9.28 -12.05 -15.12
C LEU A 111 9.51 -13.54 -14.97
N THR A 112 10.73 -13.97 -15.27
CA THR A 112 11.20 -15.31 -14.98
C THR A 112 12.67 -15.27 -14.53
N PHE A 113 13.15 -16.37 -13.98
CA PHE A 113 14.53 -16.49 -13.55
C PHE A 113 15.46 -16.64 -14.75
N ASP A 114 16.54 -15.86 -14.74
CA ASP A 114 17.66 -16.05 -15.65
C ASP A 114 18.62 -17.09 -15.07
N TYR A 115 18.34 -18.35 -15.39
CA TYR A 115 19.18 -19.47 -14.98
C TYR A 115 20.57 -19.47 -15.61
N ALA A 116 20.73 -18.85 -16.79
CA ALA A 116 22.01 -18.79 -17.48
C ALA A 116 22.98 -17.84 -16.77
N ASN A 117 22.45 -16.77 -16.18
CA ASN A 117 23.21 -15.78 -15.42
C ASN A 117 23.07 -15.96 -13.89
N ALA A 118 22.61 -17.13 -13.44
CA ALA A 118 22.49 -17.45 -12.02
C ALA A 118 23.88 -17.71 -11.41
N GLY A 119 24.37 -16.77 -10.60
CA GLY A 119 25.67 -16.91 -9.94
C GLY A 119 25.84 -16.15 -8.62
N GLY A 120 24.83 -15.39 -8.19
CA GLY A 120 24.86 -14.59 -6.96
C GLY A 120 23.88 -15.07 -5.90
N SER A 121 23.87 -14.40 -4.75
CA SER A 121 22.87 -14.61 -3.68
C SER A 121 21.47 -14.09 -4.04
N ILE A 122 21.40 -13.17 -5.00
CA ILE A 122 20.15 -12.61 -5.54
C ILE A 122 19.91 -13.28 -6.90
N PRO A 123 18.75 -13.92 -7.11
CA PRO A 123 18.44 -14.52 -8.40
C PRO A 123 18.27 -13.43 -9.47
N ALA A 124 18.87 -13.65 -10.64
CA ALA A 124 18.69 -12.76 -11.78
C ALA A 124 17.29 -12.94 -12.38
N LEU A 125 16.65 -11.84 -12.76
CA LEU A 125 15.31 -11.78 -13.34
C LEU A 125 15.38 -11.19 -14.74
N VAL A 126 14.64 -11.80 -15.67
CA VAL A 126 14.49 -11.33 -17.04
C VAL A 126 13.02 -11.33 -17.44
N LEU A 127 12.68 -10.54 -18.46
CA LEU A 127 11.31 -10.46 -18.98
C LEU A 127 10.90 -11.78 -19.64
N ASN A 128 9.67 -12.21 -19.36
CA ASN A 128 9.03 -13.32 -20.04
C ASN A 128 8.34 -12.81 -21.33
N SER A 129 8.82 -13.25 -22.50
CA SER A 129 8.20 -12.85 -23.77
C SER A 129 6.77 -13.36 -23.93
N TYR A 130 6.39 -14.44 -23.24
CA TYR A 130 5.11 -15.14 -23.34
C TYR A 130 4.15 -14.87 -22.17
N SER A 131 4.38 -13.78 -21.43
CA SER A 131 3.52 -13.43 -20.30
C SER A 131 2.07 -13.19 -20.71
N TRP A 132 1.16 -13.59 -19.83
CA TRP A 132 -0.27 -13.35 -20.01
C TRP A 132 -0.68 -11.90 -19.81
N THR A 133 0.19 -11.04 -19.28
CA THR A 133 -0.03 -9.58 -19.18
C THR A 133 -0.05 -8.88 -20.54
N LYS A 134 0.28 -9.59 -21.61
CA LYS A 134 0.27 -9.10 -23.00
C LYS A 134 -0.99 -9.48 -23.78
N VAL A 135 -1.89 -10.25 -23.17
CA VAL A 135 -3.10 -10.80 -23.81
C VAL A 135 -4.26 -9.84 -23.69
#